data_AF-A0A2V9KZC2-F1
#
_entry.id   AF-A0A2V9KZC2-F1
#
_cell.length_a   1.000
_cell.length_b   1.000
_cell.length_c   1.000
_cell.angle_alpha   90.00
_cell.angle_beta   90.00
_cell.angle_gamma   90.00
#
_symmetry.space_group_name_H-M   'P 1'
#
loop_
_entity.id
_entity.type
_entity.pdbx_description
1 polymer ?
#
loop_
_entity_poly.entity_id
_entity_poly.type
_entity_poly.pdbx_seq_one_letter_code
_entity_poly.pdbx_strand_id
1 'polypeptide(L)' 'MSKTCLMMVAGERSGDVYGARLARALTERLREIEIFGCGGEAMRHAGVETTVDARQFA' A
#
# COMPACT_ATOMS: atom_id res chain seq x y z
N MET A 1 11.58 14.89 -13.08
CA MET A 1 10.25 15.02 -12.46
C MET A 1 10.38 14.60 -11.01
N SER A 2 9.56 15.14 -10.10
CA SER A 2 9.59 14.75 -8.68
C SER A 2 8.83 13.44 -8.47
N LYS A 3 9.47 12.51 -7.76
CA LYS A 3 8.89 11.23 -7.37
C LYS A 3 7.73 11.43 -6.41
N THR A 4 6.57 10.82 -6.69
CA THR A 4 5.42 10.86 -5.78
C THR A 4 5.61 9.83 -4.68
N CYS A 5 5.50 10.24 -3.42
CA CYS A 5 5.59 9.33 -2.28
C CYS A 5 4.24 9.35 -1.55
N LEU A 6 3.59 8.19 -1.45
CA LEU A 6 2.24 8.03 -0.90
C LEU A 6 2.25 7.08 0.30
N MET A 7 1.74 7.56 1.42
CA MET A 7 1.49 6.70 2.58
C MET A 7 0.06 6.14 2.53
N MET A 8 -0.10 4.82 2.70
CA MET A 8 -1.39 4.15 2.83
C MET A 8 -1.50 3.39 4.16
N VAL A 9 -2.66 3.45 4.79
CA VAL A 9 -2.95 2.78 6.07
C VAL A 9 -4.25 2.00 5.96
N ALA A 10 -4.17 0.68 6.19
CA ALA A 10 -5.32 -0.21 6.28
C ALA A 10 -5.32 -0.92 7.64
N GLY A 11 -6.37 -0.70 8.43
CA GLY A 11 -6.56 -1.34 9.75
C GLY A 11 -7.43 -2.61 9.73
N GLU A 12 -7.99 -2.97 8.58
CA GLU A 12 -8.88 -4.12 8.42
C GLU A 12 -8.61 -4.86 7.11
N ARG A 13 -9.06 -6.12 7.04
CA ARG A 13 -8.87 -6.99 5.86
C ARG A 13 -9.43 -6.38 4.57
N SER A 14 -10.56 -5.69 4.65
CA SER A 14 -11.17 -5.06 3.48
C SER A 14 -10.25 -3.96 2.93
N GLY A 15 -9.67 -3.14 3.81
CA GLY A 15 -8.69 -2.12 3.49
C GLY A 15 -7.43 -2.68 2.86
N ASP A 16 -6.93 -3.83 3.31
CA ASP A 16 -5.78 -4.52 2.70
C ASP A 16 -6.07 -4.90 1.23
N VAL A 17 -7.23 -5.52 0.98
CA VAL A 17 -7.62 -5.96 -0.37
C VAL A 17 -7.85 -4.78 -1.31
N TYR A 18 -8.55 -3.74 -0.86
CA TYR A 18 -8.82 -2.56 -1.70
C TYR A 18 -7.58 -1.67 -1.86
N GLY A 19 -6.77 -1.53 -0.82
CA GLY A 19 -5.49 -0.83 -0.85
C GLY A 19 -4.53 -1.47 -1.85
N ALA A 20 -4.47 -2.80 -1.91
CA ALA A 20 -3.68 -3.52 -2.90
C ALA A 20 -4.10 -3.20 -4.35
N ARG A 21 -5.42 -3.15 -4.60
CA ARG A 21 -5.96 -2.78 -5.92
C ARG A 21 -5.63 -1.34 -6.30
N LEU A 22 -5.74 -0.42 -5.34
CA LEU A 22 -5.38 0.98 -5.54
C LEU A 22 -3.89 1.14 -5.84
N ALA A 23 -3.01 0.49 -5.07
CA ALA A 23 -1.56 0.54 -5.27
C ALA A 23 -1.15 0.10 -6.68
N ARG A 24 -1.73 -1.01 -7.18
CA ARG A 24 -1.49 -1.48 -8.55
C ARG A 24 -1.93 -0.45 -9.58
N ALA A 25 -3.16 0.04 -9.47
CA ALA A 25 -3.71 1.01 -10.41
C ALA A 25 -2.94 2.36 -10.41
N LEU A 26 -2.38 2.77 -9.28
CA LEU A 26 -1.52 3.95 -9.18
C LEU A 26 -0.17 3.71 -9.84
N THR A 27 0.46 2.57 -9.58
CA THR A 27 1.76 2.20 -10.15
C THR A 27 1.70 2.06 -11.67
N GLU A 28 0.57 1.60 -12.22
CA GLU A 28 0.34 1.53 -13.68
C GLU A 28 0.17 2.91 -14.34
N ARG A 29 -0.33 3.91 -13.59
CA ARG A 29 -0.66 5.24 -14.13
C ARG A 29 0.42 6.29 -13.88
N LEU A 30 1.19 6.13 -12.82
CA LEU A 30 2.21 7.08 -12.39
C LEU A 30 3.59 6.51 -12.70
N ARG A 31 4.40 7.29 -13.45
CA ARG A 31 5.75 6.85 -13.88
C ARG A 31 6.71 6.62 -12.72
N GLU A 32 6.57 7.37 -11.63
CA GLU A 32 7.45 7.30 -10.46
C GLU A 32 6.63 7.53 -9.18
N ILE A 33 6.09 6.43 -8.62
CA ILE A 33 5.44 6.43 -7.31
C ILE A 33 6.10 5.41 -6.36
N GLU A 34 6.30 5.83 -5.11
CA GLU A 34 6.60 4.97 -3.97
C GLU A 34 5.37 4.91 -3.07
N ILE A 35 5.02 3.71 -2.61
CA ILE A 35 3.89 3.49 -1.72
C ILE A 35 4.37 2.75 -0.49
N PHE A 36 4.11 3.30 0.69
CA PHE A 36 4.53 2.74 1.98
C PHE A 36 3.42 2.88 3.04
N GLY A 37 3.56 2.22 4.19
CA GLY A 37 2.71 2.45 5.36
C GLY A 37 2.34 1.19 6.13
N CYS A 38 1.04 1.01 6.40
CA CYS A 38 0.52 -0.08 7.25
C CYS A 38 -0.55 -0.86 6.49
N GLY A 39 -0.40 -2.18 6.42
CA GLY A 39 -1.31 -3.05 5.66
C GLY A 39 -0.98 -4.52 5.84
N GLY A 40 -1.79 -5.37 5.23
CA GLY A 40 -1.67 -6.82 5.28
C GLY A 40 -0.89 -7.40 4.09
N GLU A 41 -1.13 -8.67 3.83
CA GLU A 41 -0.43 -9.42 2.78
C GLU A 41 -0.84 -8.97 1.37
N ALA A 42 -2.09 -8.54 1.15
CA ALA A 42 -2.51 -8.11 -0.17
C ALA A 42 -1.78 -6.83 -0.59
N MET A 43 -1.66 -5.84 0.30
CA MET A 43 -0.89 -4.62 0.05
C MET A 43 0.59 -4.92 -0.17
N ARG A 44 1.20 -5.80 0.63
CA ARG A 44 2.59 -6.26 0.42
C ARG A 44 2.79 -6.87 -0.97
N HIS A 45 1.89 -7.77 -1.39
CA HIS A 45 1.94 -8.37 -2.73
C HIS A 45 1.64 -7.39 -3.88
N ALA A 46 1.08 -6.22 -3.58
CA ALA A 46 0.87 -5.15 -4.55
C ALA A 46 2.08 -4.20 -4.66
N GLY A 47 3.16 -4.43 -3.90
CA GLY A 47 4.36 -3.61 -3.91
C GLY A 47 4.32 -2.44 -2.92
N VAL A 48 3.37 -2.44 -1.97
CA VAL A 48 3.37 -1.48 -0.87
C VAL A 48 4.40 -1.90 0.17
N GLU A 49 5.32 -1.00 0.53
CA GLU A 49 6.24 -1.20 1.64
C GLU A 49 5.49 -1.04 2.97
N THR A 50 4.93 -2.12 3.48
CA THR A 50 4.25 -2.11 4.79
C THR A 50 5.29 -2.20 5.90
N THR A 51 5.74 -1.06 6.43
CA THR A 51 6.73 -0.98 7.52
C THR A 51 6.14 -1.41 8.87
N VAL A 52 4.81 -1.44 8.97
CA VAL A 52 4.05 -1.84 10.16
C VAL A 52 3.06 -2.93 9.76
N ASP A 53 3.13 -4.10 10.41
CA ASP A 53 2.13 -5.15 10.22
C ASP A 53 0.93 -4.87 11.11
N ALA A 54 -0.22 -4.51 10.52
CA ALA A 54 -1.45 -4.22 11.26
C ALA A 54 -1.86 -5.38 12.19
N ARG A 55 -1.47 -6.62 11.88
CA ARG A 55 -1.74 -7.82 12.71
C ARG A 55 -1.00 -7.81 14.05
N GLN A 56 0.05 -7.01 14.20
CA GLN A 56 0.82 -6.93 15.45
C GLN A 56 0.14 -6.08 16.53
N PHE A 57 -0.92 -5.34 16.18
CA PHE A 57 -1.62 -4.42 17.08
C PHE A 57 -3.08 -4.81 17.32
N ALA A 58 -3.51 -5.97 16.83
CA ALA A 58 -4.85 -6.54 17.00
C ALA A 58 -4.89 -7.55 18.14
#